data_AF-A0A346R7H4-F1
#
_entry.id   AF-A0A346R7H4-F1
#
_cell.length_a   1.000
_cell.length_b   1.000
_cell.length_c   1.000
_cell.angle_alpha   90.00
_cell.angle_beta   90.00
_cell.angle_gamma   90.00
#
_symmetry.space_group_name_H-M   'P 1'
#
loop_
_entity.id
_entity.type
_entity.pdbx_description
1 polymer ?
#
loop_
_entity_poly.entity_id
_entity_poly.type
_entity_poly.pdbx_seq_one_letter_code
_entity_poly.pdbx_strand_id
1 'polypeptide(L)' 'MFGKTTKLLCGLIGTILLCIFVIGLAQSISSGFAGFKGGLPFWVIILFVLALAIYDFYEECILGKTWNKNGER' A
#
# COMPACT_ATOMS: atom_id res chain seq x y z
N MET A 1 5.82 -24.22 8.13
CA MET A 1 7.07 -23.56 8.56
C MET A 1 7.52 -22.59 7.46
N PHE A 2 6.84 -21.44 7.31
CA PHE A 2 7.29 -20.37 6.39
C PHE A 2 8.08 -19.36 7.23
N GLY A 3 9.36 -19.16 6.89
CA GLY A 3 10.28 -18.33 7.66
C GLY A 3 9.78 -16.89 7.81
N LYS A 4 10.12 -16.24 8.93
CA LYS A 4 9.75 -14.84 9.23
C LYS A 4 10.16 -13.91 8.07
N THR A 5 11.29 -14.18 7.45
CA THR A 5 11.82 -13.48 6.27
C THR A 5 10.89 -13.55 5.06
N THR A 6 10.25 -14.70 4.80
CA THR A 6 9.38 -14.87 3.64
C THR A 6 8.08 -14.07 3.78
N LYS A 7 7.55 -13.96 5.00
CA LYS A 7 6.38 -13.12 5.29
C LYS A 7 6.69 -11.64 5.10
N LEU A 8 7.88 -11.21 5.54
CA LEU A 8 8.34 -9.82 5.38
C LEU A 8 8.58 -9.47 3.91
N LEU A 9 9.19 -10.38 3.14
CA LEU A 9 9.34 -10.25 1.69
C LEU A 9 7.99 -10.18 0.97
N CYS A 10 7.04 -11.03 1.36
CA CYS A 10 5.70 -11.04 0.76
C CYS A 10 4.94 -9.73 1.04
N GLY A 11 5.00 -9.22 2.28
CA GLY A 11 4.44 -7.93 2.66
C GLY A 11 5.07 -6.78 1.88
N LEU A 12 6.41 -6.71 1.85
CA LEU A 12 7.14 -5.69 1.10
C LEU A 12 6.80 -5.70 -0.40
N ILE A 13 6.78 -6.88 -1.02
CA ILE A 13 6.45 -7.04 -2.44
C ILE A 13 4.99 -6.63 -2.71
N GLY A 14 4.07 -7.00 -1.81
CA GLY A 14 2.66 -6.61 -1.89
C GLY A 14 2.49 -5.08 -1.82
N THR A 15 3.14 -4.43 -0.87
CA THR A 15 3.10 -2.96 -0.72
C THR A 15 3.67 -2.25 -1.95
N ILE A 16 4.82 -2.71 -2.47
CA ILE A 16 5.46 -2.12 -3.66
C ILE A 16 4.55 -2.28 -4.88
N LEU A 17 4.00 -3.47 -5.10
CA LEU A 17 3.11 -3.74 -6.23
C LEU A 17 1.83 -2.90 -6.16
N LEU A 18 1.26 -2.74 -4.97
CA LEU A 18 0.10 -1.89 -4.71
C LEU A 18 0.42 -0.43 -5.04
N CYS A 19 1.55 0.10 -4.55
CA CYS A 19 1.97 1.48 -4.84
C CYS A 19 2.10 1.73 -6.35
N ILE A 20 2.82 0.86 -7.06
CA ILE A 20 3.00 0.99 -8.52
C ILE A 20 1.65 0.89 -9.24
N PHE A 21 0.78 -0.03 -8.82
CA PHE A 21 -0.54 -0.20 -9.40
C PHE A 21 -1.43 1.04 -9.21
N VAL A 22 -1.50 1.59 -7.99
CA VAL A 22 -2.34 2.76 -7.68
C VAL A 22 -1.84 4.00 -8.43
N ILE A 23 -0.53 4.20 -8.51
CA ILE A 23 0.06 5.31 -9.29
C ILE A 23 -0.19 5.11 -10.81
N GLY A 24 -0.12 3.87 -11.30
CA GLY A 24 -0.41 3.54 -12.69
C GLY A 24 -1.88 3.74 -13.08
N LEU A 25 -2.81 3.26 -12.24
CA LEU A 25 -4.23 3.58 -12.36
C LEU A 25 -4.43 5.09 -12.35
N ALA A 26 -3.64 5.79 -11.54
CA ALA A 26 -3.81 7.20 -11.37
C ALA A 26 -3.50 8.05 -12.57
N GLN A 27 -2.38 7.77 -13.20
CA GLN A 27 -2.04 8.41 -14.46
C GLN A 27 -3.03 8.08 -15.56
N SER A 28 -3.52 6.84 -15.62
CA SER A 28 -4.47 6.42 -16.65
C SER A 28 -5.83 7.15 -16.53
N ILE A 29 -6.38 7.20 -15.32
CA ILE A 29 -7.67 7.87 -15.04
C ILE A 29 -7.53 9.40 -15.22
N SER A 30 -6.48 10.02 -14.68
CA SER A 30 -6.30 11.48 -14.73
C SER A 30 -6.08 12.00 -16.16
N SER A 31 -5.46 11.20 -17.03
CA SER A 31 -5.29 11.53 -18.44
C SER A 31 -6.58 11.33 -19.25
N GLY A 32 -7.46 10.42 -18.80
CA GLY A 32 -8.72 10.09 -19.47
C GLY A 32 -9.93 10.97 -19.10
N PHE A 33 -9.98 11.55 -17.88
CA PHE A 33 -11.20 12.18 -17.33
C PHE A 33 -11.20 13.74 -17.26
N ALA A 34 -10.33 14.41 -18.03
CA ALA A 34 -10.12 15.87 -18.04
C ALA A 34 -9.12 16.41 -16.99
N GLY A 35 -7.84 16.29 -17.33
CA GLY A 35 -6.82 17.35 -17.23
C GLY A 35 -6.40 17.88 -15.85
N PHE A 36 -7.32 18.38 -15.02
CA PHE A 36 -6.94 19.07 -13.77
C PHE A 36 -8.06 19.22 -12.72
N LYS A 37 -9.35 19.25 -13.10
CA LYS A 37 -10.49 19.40 -12.16
C LYS A 37 -11.15 18.08 -11.76
N GLY A 38 -11.10 17.04 -12.61
CA GLY A 38 -11.67 15.72 -12.30
C GLY A 38 -10.74 14.80 -11.49
N GLY A 39 -9.42 15.01 -11.59
CA GLY A 39 -8.42 14.18 -10.91
C GLY A 39 -8.16 14.54 -9.44
N LEU A 40 -8.67 15.68 -8.96
CA LEU A 40 -8.45 16.16 -7.59
C LEU A 40 -9.04 15.25 -6.50
N PRO A 41 -10.31 14.78 -6.57
CA PRO A 41 -10.82 13.79 -5.60
C PRO A 41 -10.04 12.48 -5.64
N PHE A 42 -9.50 12.15 -6.81
CA PHE A 42 -8.78 10.91 -7.02
C PHE A 42 -7.33 10.98 -6.47
N TRP A 43 -6.70 12.14 -6.49
CA TRP A 43 -5.45 12.42 -5.77
C TRP A 43 -5.58 12.24 -4.25
N VAL A 44 -6.72 12.63 -3.66
CA VAL A 44 -6.98 12.43 -2.22
C VAL A 44 -7.03 10.95 -1.87
N ILE A 45 -7.65 10.12 -2.72
CA ILE A 45 -7.71 8.67 -2.52
C ILE A 45 -6.32 8.05 -2.62
N ILE A 46 -5.51 8.45 -3.60
CA ILE A 46 -4.13 7.96 -3.74
C ILE A 46 -3.31 8.31 -2.49
N LEU A 47 -3.41 9.56 -2.02
CA LEU A 47 -2.67 10.00 -0.85
C LEU A 47 -3.06 9.19 0.40
N PHE A 48 -4.35 8.89 0.54
CA PHE A 48 -4.87 8.06 1.63
C PHE A 48 -4.38 6.60 1.53
N VAL A 49 -4.42 6.01 0.34
CA VAL A 49 -3.92 4.65 0.11
C VAL A 49 -2.40 4.56 0.29
N LEU A 50 -1.65 5.58 -0.12
CA LEU A 50 -0.20 5.64 0.10
C LEU A 50 0.12 5.72 1.59
N ALA A 51 -0.64 6.51 2.36
CA ALA A 51 -0.50 6.59 3.81
C ALA A 51 -0.80 5.25 4.49
N LEU A 52 -1.86 4.55 4.05
CA LEU A 52 -2.18 3.19 4.51
C LEU A 52 -1.08 2.18 4.15
N ALA A 53 -0.54 2.23 2.94
CA ALA A 53 0.53 1.34 2.50
C ALA A 53 1.83 1.56 3.30
N ILE A 54 2.16 2.81 3.62
CA ILE A 54 3.29 3.15 4.49
C ILE A 54 3.04 2.70 5.92
N TYR A 55 1.80 2.87 6.42
CA TYR A 55 1.43 2.45 7.77
C TYR A 55 1.51 0.92 7.94
N ASP A 56 1.02 0.18 6.95
CA ASP A 56 1.11 -1.28 6.87
C ASP A 56 2.58 -1.72 6.87
N PHE A 57 3.42 -1.09 6.03
CA PHE A 57 4.85 -1.35 6.02
C PHE A 57 5.55 -1.02 7.36
N TYR A 58 5.16 0.07 8.01
CA TYR A 58 5.72 0.50 9.30
C TYR A 58 5.31 -0.45 10.44
N GLU A 59 4.04 -0.90 10.48
CA GLU A 59 3.57 -1.89 11.45
C GLU A 59 4.26 -3.25 11.27
N GLU A 60 4.42 -3.71 10.03
CA GLU A 60 5.05 -5.00 9.71
C GLU A 60 6.56 -4.98 9.97
N CYS A 61 7.28 -3.92 9.55
CA CYS A 61 8.75 -3.89 9.56
C CYS A 61 9.36 -3.25 10.80
N ILE A 62 8.74 -2.21 11.36
CA ILE A 62 9.31 -1.48 12.52
C ILE A 62 8.71 -1.97 13.83
N LEU A 63 7.38 -2.11 13.89
CA LEU A 63 6.71 -2.55 15.12
C LEU A 63 6.66 -4.07 15.26
N GLY A 64 6.70 -4.82 14.15
CA GLY A 64 6.61 -6.29 14.14
C GLY A 64 5.32 -6.81 14.81
N LYS A 65 4.32 -5.93 15.00
CA LYS A 65 3.20 -6.12 15.92
C LYS A 65 2.13 -7.06 15.36
N THR A 66 2.05 -7.15 14.03
CA THR A 66 1.27 -8.14 13.27
C THR A 66 1.54 -9.59 13.74
N TRP A 67 2.75 -9.88 14.25
CA TRP A 67 3.13 -11.22 14.68
C TRP A 67 2.69 -11.56 16.11
N ASN A 68 2.58 -10.57 16.99
CA ASN A 68 2.16 -10.80 18.37
C ASN A 68 0.66 -11.16 18.44
N LYS A 69 -0.18 -10.58 17.57
CA LYS A 69 -1.63 -10.87 17.52
C LYS A 69 -2.02 -12.22 16.89
N ASN A 70 -1.11 -12.92 16.22
CA ASN A 70 -1.35 -14.25 15.65
C ASN A 70 -0.83 -15.41 16.53
N GLY A 71 -0.22 -15.11 17.68
CA GLY A 71 0.17 -16.09 18.70
C GLY A 71 -0.86 -16.28 19.82
N GLU A 72 -1.96 -15.52 19.79
CA GLU A 72 -3.08 -15.61 20.75
C GLU A 72 -4.41 -16.00 20.08
N ARG A 73 -4.34 -16.87 19.07
CA ARG A 73 -5.49 -17.65 18.57
C ARG A 73 -5.05 -19.06 18.21
#